data_AF-A0A954GAA2-F1
#
_entry.id   AF-A0A954GAA2-F1
#
_cell.length_a   1.000
_cell.length_b   1.000
_cell.length_c   1.000
_cell.angle_alpha   90.00
_cell.angle_beta   90.00
_cell.angle_gamma   90.00
#
_symmetry.space_group_name_H-M   'P 1'
#
loop_
_entity.id
_entity.type
_entity.pdbx_description
1 polymer ?
#
loop_
_entity_poly.entity_id
_entity_poly.type
_entity_poly.pdbx_seq_one_letter_code
_entity_poly.pdbx_strand_id
1 'polypeptide(L)'
;MSHQKLYFQLRCLKITLACFTLILLFTTWQLWAPQAVFPQVPLFSWILNLPIWIDWLTLAAMSGSSFCLLGIVSASWFSRSRDQEFWQTGQQVCGGLFFIAFLISIVFDQHRLPPWAYQFAVGFLLLTCLKPPRAIRLFRLFVISIYFYSALSKCDASFVHTLGPQLVKGLFTGMGVSTAYWSERTITLIAASFPVAEFLIAVGLFFSRTRPWALWAAVSMHVCLILSVGPWGLNHHGGVLIWNLYFILQDLILFSGLLSLTRAGEADFS
;
A
#
# COMPACT_ATOMS: atom_id res chain seq x y z
N MET A 1 13.62 -4.57 -22.18
CA MET A 1 12.95 -3.27 -21.90
C MET A 1 13.86 -2.16 -22.39
N SER A 2 13.35 -1.12 -23.08
CA SER A 2 14.13 0.11 -23.16
C SER A 2 14.25 0.67 -21.75
N HIS A 3 15.45 1.08 -21.33
CA HIS A 3 15.68 1.66 -20.00
C HIS A 3 14.61 2.70 -19.64
N GLN A 4 14.19 3.50 -20.61
CA GLN A 4 13.15 4.54 -20.48
C GLN A 4 11.83 4.05 -19.86
N LYS A 5 11.30 2.89 -20.25
CA LYS A 5 10.04 2.37 -19.69
C LYS A 5 10.15 2.09 -18.18
N LEU A 6 11.32 1.66 -17.72
CA LEU A 6 11.57 1.30 -16.33
C LEU A 6 11.67 2.54 -15.44
N TYR A 7 12.36 3.57 -15.95
CA TYR A 7 12.42 4.86 -15.27
C TYR A 7 11.03 5.52 -15.20
N PHE A 8 10.24 5.44 -16.27
CA PHE A 8 8.87 5.94 -16.26
C PHE A 8 8.01 5.21 -15.22
N GLN A 9 8.01 3.88 -15.22
CA GLN A 9 7.31 3.08 -14.22
C GLN A 9 7.72 3.44 -12.79
N LEU A 10 9.02 3.56 -12.52
CA LEU A 10 9.53 3.95 -11.19
C LEU A 10 9.05 5.34 -10.78
N ARG A 11 9.02 6.30 -11.71
CA ARG A 11 8.53 7.66 -11.44
C ARG A 11 7.05 7.66 -11.10
N CYS A 12 6.22 6.96 -11.88
CA CYS A 12 4.79 6.81 -11.59
C CYS A 12 4.57 6.24 -10.19
N LEU A 13 5.30 5.18 -9.81
CA LEU A 13 5.21 4.61 -8.46
C LEU A 13 5.57 5.61 -7.36
N LYS A 14 6.64 6.40 -7.54
CA LYS A 14 7.05 7.43 -6.57
C LYS A 14 6.01 8.52 -6.42
N ILE A 15 5.44 9.00 -7.54
CA ILE A 15 4.40 10.02 -7.54
C ILE A 15 3.16 9.48 -6.83
N THR A 16 2.68 8.30 -7.23
CA THR A 16 1.52 7.66 -6.61
C THR A 16 1.75 7.45 -5.10
N LEU A 17 2.91 6.93 -4.70
CA LEU A 17 3.27 6.74 -3.29
C LEU A 17 3.21 8.06 -2.52
N ALA A 18 3.90 9.11 -2.99
CA ALA A 18 3.97 10.36 -2.26
C ALA A 18 2.62 11.11 -2.21
N CYS A 19 1.85 11.11 -3.30
CA CYS A 19 0.50 11.69 -3.31
C CYS A 19 -0.43 10.99 -2.31
N PHE A 20 -0.50 9.65 -2.35
CA PHE A 20 -1.36 8.91 -1.44
C PHE A 20 -0.89 8.99 0.02
N THR A 21 0.42 9.10 0.24
CA THR A 21 0.98 9.35 1.58
C THR A 21 0.48 10.68 2.13
N LEU A 22 0.53 11.76 1.36
CA LEU A 22 0.02 13.07 1.80
C LEU A 22 -1.48 13.04 2.06
N ILE A 23 -2.25 12.41 1.18
CA ILE A 23 -3.70 12.25 1.36
C ILE A 23 -4.00 11.46 2.63
N LEU A 24 -3.30 10.34 2.88
CA LEU A 24 -3.51 9.52 4.08
C LEU A 24 -3.05 10.21 5.35
N LEU A 25 -1.90 10.87 5.36
CA LEU A 25 -1.45 11.68 6.50
C LEU A 25 -2.43 12.80 6.82
N PHE A 26 -2.97 13.47 5.80
CA PHE A 26 -3.96 14.52 5.99
C PHE A 26 -5.30 13.97 6.52
N THR A 27 -5.82 12.91 5.90
CA THR A 27 -7.11 12.32 6.32
C THR A 27 -7.05 11.61 7.66
N THR A 28 -5.86 11.19 8.10
CA THR A 28 -5.61 10.53 9.38
C THR A 28 -4.76 11.39 10.32
N TRP A 29 -4.72 12.71 10.15
CA TRP A 29 -3.79 13.60 10.87
C TRP A 29 -3.86 13.47 12.39
N GLN A 30 -5.05 13.18 12.94
CA GLN A 30 -5.27 12.96 14.38
C GLN A 30 -4.48 11.77 14.94
N LEU A 31 -4.13 10.80 14.11
CA LEU A 31 -3.29 9.65 14.50
C LEU A 31 -1.83 10.07 14.71
N TRP A 32 -1.38 11.07 13.96
CA TRP A 32 0.02 11.50 13.89
C TRP A 32 0.32 12.68 14.80
N ALA A 33 -0.71 13.42 15.18
CA ALA A 33 -0.63 14.51 16.13
C ALA A 33 -0.84 14.02 17.58
N PRO A 34 -0.44 14.83 18.57
CA PRO A 34 -0.83 14.58 19.96
C PRO A 34 -2.35 14.59 20.08
N GLN A 35 -2.90 13.52 20.66
CA GLN A 35 -4.34 13.43 20.94
C GLN A 35 -4.59 12.89 22.34
N ALA A 36 -5.71 13.32 22.94
CA ALA A 36 -6.20 12.83 24.22
C ALA A 36 -7.41 11.88 24.07
N VAL A 37 -7.83 11.59 22.83
CA VAL A 37 -9.04 10.81 22.55
C VAL A 37 -8.84 9.33 22.85
N PHE A 38 -7.63 8.82 22.60
CA PHE A 38 -7.23 7.45 22.91
C PHE A 38 -5.91 7.46 23.67
N PRO A 39 -5.71 6.53 24.62
CA PRO A 39 -4.45 6.44 25.34
C PRO A 39 -3.32 6.12 24.37
N GLN A 40 -2.24 6.89 24.45
CA GLN A 40 -1.00 6.56 23.74
C GLN A 40 -0.47 5.23 24.29
N VAL A 41 -0.13 4.32 23.39
CA VAL A 41 0.47 3.03 23.76
C VAL A 41 1.93 3.05 23.27
N PRO A 42 2.86 3.59 24.07
CA PRO A 42 4.26 3.67 23.66
C PRO A 42 4.88 2.27 23.62
N LEU A 43 5.89 2.07 22.77
CA LEU A 43 6.67 0.83 22.76
C LEU A 43 7.53 0.68 24.02
N PHE A 44 7.98 1.80 24.59
CA PHE A 44 8.81 1.83 25.79
C PHE A 44 8.29 2.85 26.81
N SER A 45 8.30 2.48 28.09
CA SER A 45 7.74 3.31 29.17
C SER A 45 8.44 4.67 29.34
N TRP A 46 9.72 4.77 29.02
CA TRP A 46 10.49 6.02 29.14
C TRP A 46 10.06 7.11 28.16
N ILE A 47 9.31 6.76 27.11
CA ILE A 47 8.85 7.69 26.07
C ILE A 47 7.74 8.60 26.56
N LEU A 48 6.99 8.19 27.58
CA LEU A 48 5.94 9.02 28.20
C LEU A 48 6.48 10.35 28.74
N ASN A 49 7.79 10.43 29.02
CA ASN A 49 8.45 11.64 29.50
C ASN A 49 8.99 12.53 28.37
N LEU A 50 8.88 12.09 27.11
CA LEU A 50 9.40 12.85 25.99
C LEU A 50 8.46 14.00 25.59
N PRO A 51 9.01 15.08 25.02
CA PRO A 51 8.20 16.22 24.62
C PRO A 51 7.20 15.89 23.51
N ILE A 52 5.98 16.41 23.69
CA ILE A 52 4.85 16.27 22.76
C ILE A 52 5.15 16.86 21.36
N TRP A 53 6.07 17.83 21.26
CA TRP A 53 6.42 18.44 19.97
C TRP A 53 7.07 17.44 18.99
N ILE A 54 7.56 16.30 19.47
CA ILE A 54 8.17 15.27 18.62
C ILE A 54 7.13 14.65 17.68
N ASP A 55 5.87 14.53 18.10
CA ASP A 55 4.77 14.07 17.23
C ASP A 55 4.62 14.99 16.01
N TRP A 56 4.55 16.30 16.25
CA TRP A 56 4.50 17.30 15.18
C TRP A 56 5.75 17.29 14.31
N LEU A 57 6.94 17.10 14.90
CA LEU A 57 8.17 16.99 14.13
C LEU A 57 8.14 15.77 13.19
N THR A 58 7.73 14.59 13.68
CA THR A 58 7.67 13.38 12.84
C THR A 58 6.64 13.52 11.73
N LEU A 59 5.45 14.06 12.02
CA LEU A 59 4.42 14.35 11.01
C LEU A 59 4.92 15.36 9.96
N ALA A 60 5.56 16.44 10.40
CA ALA A 60 6.13 17.45 9.51
C ALA A 60 7.26 16.87 8.64
N ALA A 61 8.13 16.03 9.21
CA ALA A 61 9.20 15.37 8.48
C ALA A 61 8.66 14.38 7.43
N MET A 62 7.64 13.58 7.76
CA MET A 62 6.98 12.65 6.83
C MET A 62 6.25 13.40 5.70
N SER A 63 5.50 14.45 6.04
CA SER A 63 4.79 15.26 5.06
C SER A 63 5.75 16.04 4.16
N GLY A 64 6.75 16.68 4.77
CA GLY A 64 7.80 17.43 4.06
C GLY A 64 8.60 16.54 3.12
N SER A 65 9.03 15.35 3.57
CA SER A 65 9.71 14.38 2.72
C SER A 65 8.86 13.96 1.52
N SER A 66 7.54 13.80 1.72
CA SER A 66 6.60 13.44 0.64
C SER A 66 6.42 14.58 -0.37
N PHE A 67 6.26 15.82 0.09
CA PHE A 67 6.21 17.00 -0.78
C PHE A 67 7.52 17.22 -1.55
N CYS A 68 8.66 17.12 -0.87
CA CYS A 68 9.99 17.22 -1.50
C CYS A 68 10.18 16.13 -2.54
N LEU A 69 9.79 14.88 -2.26
CA LEU A 69 9.87 13.80 -3.24
C LEU A 69 9.02 14.11 -4.48
N LEU A 70 7.77 14.58 -4.32
CA LEU A 70 6.92 14.98 -5.44
C LEU A 70 7.56 16.10 -6.26
N GLY A 71 8.09 17.13 -5.60
CA GLY A 71 8.77 18.25 -6.26
C GLY A 71 9.98 17.78 -7.05
N ILE A 72 10.86 16.97 -6.44
CA ILE A 72 12.07 16.45 -7.08
C ILE A 72 11.73 15.55 -8.28
N VAL A 73 10.79 14.60 -8.11
CA VAL A 73 10.42 13.69 -9.20
C VAL A 73 9.77 14.45 -10.35
N SER A 74 8.95 15.46 -10.06
CA SER A 74 8.31 16.29 -11.08
C SER A 74 9.32 17.19 -11.81
N ALA A 75 10.24 17.83 -11.07
CA ALA A 75 11.30 18.66 -11.65
C ALA A 75 12.26 17.85 -12.52
N SER A 76 12.52 16.59 -12.16
CA SER A 76 13.37 15.67 -12.93
C SER A 76 12.81 15.32 -14.32
N TRP A 77 11.56 15.72 -14.63
CA TRP A 77 10.98 15.59 -15.96
C TRP A 77 11.61 16.56 -16.97
N PHE A 78 11.99 17.74 -16.51
CA PHE A 78 12.46 18.85 -17.36
C PHE A 78 13.99 19.01 -17.33
N SER A 79 14.67 18.33 -16.40
CA SER A 79 16.11 18.49 -16.18
C SER A 79 16.97 17.62 -17.12
N ARG A 80 18.13 18.16 -17.49
CA ARG A 80 19.12 17.58 -18.42
C ARG A 80 19.91 16.46 -17.71
N SER A 81 20.50 15.53 -18.48
CA SER A 81 21.09 14.29 -17.93
C SER A 81 22.19 14.48 -16.88
N ARG A 82 22.86 15.65 -16.86
CA ARG A 82 23.97 15.96 -15.95
C ARG A 82 23.55 16.12 -14.49
N ASP A 83 22.29 16.45 -14.22
CA ASP A 83 21.79 16.69 -12.86
C ASP A 83 21.20 15.43 -12.20
N GLN A 84 21.20 14.28 -12.90
CA GLN A 84 20.50 13.07 -12.45
C GLN A 84 21.03 12.52 -11.11
N GLU A 85 22.33 12.65 -10.85
CA GLU A 85 22.93 12.18 -9.60
C GLU A 85 22.50 13.02 -8.40
N PHE A 86 22.38 14.34 -8.58
CA PHE A 86 21.87 15.26 -7.56
C PHE A 86 20.41 14.94 -7.24
N TRP A 87 19.56 14.79 -8.26
CA TRP A 87 18.15 14.42 -8.06
C TRP A 87 17.99 13.06 -7.39
N GLN A 88 18.85 12.09 -7.70
CA GLN A 88 18.82 10.78 -7.07
C GLN A 88 19.17 10.86 -5.59
N THR A 89 20.22 11.61 -5.24
CA THR A 89 20.63 11.82 -3.83
C THR A 89 19.51 12.49 -3.04
N GLY A 90 18.87 13.53 -3.61
CA GLY A 90 17.72 14.18 -2.97
C GLY A 90 16.55 13.22 -2.73
N GLN A 91 16.25 12.32 -3.66
CA GLN A 91 15.22 11.29 -3.47
C GLN A 91 15.58 10.31 -2.35
N GLN A 92 16.84 9.90 -2.26
CA GLN A 92 17.34 9.01 -1.20
C GLN A 92 17.20 9.65 0.18
N VAL A 93 17.58 10.92 0.30
CA VAL A 93 17.42 11.69 1.55
C VAL A 93 15.94 11.77 1.93
N CYS A 94 15.03 12.07 1.00
CA CYS A 94 13.59 12.09 1.28
C CYS A 94 13.08 10.73 1.77
N GLY A 95 13.46 9.63 1.11
CA GLY A 95 13.02 8.29 1.50
C GLY A 95 13.57 7.86 2.86
N GLY A 96 14.86 8.14 3.13
CA GLY A 96 15.49 7.85 4.42
C GLY A 96 14.89 8.68 5.56
N LEU A 97 14.68 9.98 5.34
CA LEU A 97 14.07 10.87 6.32
C LEU A 97 12.64 10.45 6.65
N PHE A 98 11.83 10.12 5.63
CA PHE A 98 10.48 9.60 5.83
C PHE A 98 10.49 8.34 6.71
N PHE A 99 11.35 7.37 6.37
CA PHE A 99 11.44 6.11 7.09
C PHE A 99 11.87 6.29 8.55
N ILE A 100 12.89 7.12 8.80
CA ILE A 100 13.37 7.40 10.16
C ILE A 100 12.28 8.12 10.96
N ALA A 101 11.61 9.13 10.37
CA ALA A 101 10.52 9.83 11.03
C ALA A 101 9.36 8.89 11.39
N PHE A 102 9.01 7.96 10.49
CA PHE A 102 8.02 6.93 10.76
C PHE A 102 8.44 5.99 11.91
N LEU A 103 9.68 5.50 11.93
CA LEU A 103 10.17 4.65 13.02
C LEU A 103 10.10 5.37 14.37
N ILE A 104 10.50 6.64 14.43
CA ILE A 104 10.36 7.45 15.65
C ILE A 104 8.88 7.56 16.03
N SER A 105 8.00 7.82 15.06
CA SER A 105 6.57 8.00 15.33
C SER A 105 5.93 6.75 15.95
N ILE A 106 6.26 5.55 15.46
CA ILE A 106 5.76 4.27 15.98
C ILE A 106 6.25 3.99 17.41
N VAL A 107 7.48 4.41 17.72
CA VAL A 107 8.06 4.25 19.05
C VAL A 107 7.21 4.99 20.09
N PHE A 108 6.68 6.16 19.74
CA PHE A 108 5.78 6.96 20.58
C PHE A 108 4.39 6.38 20.74
N ASP A 109 3.81 5.82 19.68
CA ASP A 109 2.46 5.27 19.76
C ASP A 109 2.29 4.11 18.76
N GLN A 110 2.05 2.91 19.29
CA GLN A 110 1.82 1.69 18.51
C GLN A 110 0.61 1.80 17.57
N HIS A 111 -0.37 2.66 17.88
CA HIS A 111 -1.51 2.88 16.99
C HIS A 111 -1.10 3.50 15.64
N ARG A 112 0.10 4.09 15.54
CA ARG A 112 0.69 4.63 14.30
C ARG A 112 1.29 3.56 13.39
N LEU A 113 0.97 2.28 13.63
CA LEU A 113 1.25 1.14 12.75
C LEU A 113 0.02 0.69 11.92
N PRO A 114 -0.78 1.56 11.28
CA PRO A 114 -1.76 1.07 10.33
C PRO A 114 -1.00 0.42 9.14
N PRO A 115 -1.55 -0.64 8.53
CA PRO A 115 -0.86 -1.41 7.49
C PRO A 115 -0.31 -0.56 6.33
N TRP A 116 -1.03 0.50 5.93
CA TRP A 116 -0.61 1.39 4.86
C TRP A 116 0.66 2.18 5.20
N ALA A 117 0.82 2.62 6.45
CA ALA A 117 1.95 3.45 6.84
C ALA A 117 3.26 2.67 6.79
N TYR A 118 3.22 1.42 7.27
CA TYR A 118 4.33 0.49 7.13
C TYR A 118 4.67 0.20 5.66
N GLN A 119 3.66 -0.11 4.83
CA GLN A 119 3.86 -0.32 3.39
C GLN A 119 4.52 0.89 2.73
N PHE A 120 4.08 2.09 3.07
CA PHE A 120 4.58 3.31 2.46
C PHE A 120 6.00 3.61 2.90
N ALA A 121 6.32 3.47 4.19
CA ALA A 121 7.67 3.67 4.70
C ALA A 121 8.70 2.74 4.01
N VAL A 122 8.37 1.46 3.87
CA VAL A 122 9.21 0.50 3.12
C VAL A 122 9.24 0.85 1.63
N GLY A 123 8.11 1.25 1.06
CA GLY A 123 8.02 1.71 -0.34
C GLY A 123 8.91 2.92 -0.63
N PHE A 124 8.98 3.89 0.27
CA PHE A 124 9.86 5.05 0.15
C PHE A 124 11.32 4.59 0.04
N LEU A 125 11.79 3.73 0.96
CA LEU A 125 13.15 3.18 0.90
C LEU A 125 13.41 2.39 -0.39
N LEU A 126 12.54 1.45 -0.74
CA LEU A 126 12.76 0.57 -1.90
C LEU A 126 12.79 1.36 -3.20
N LEU A 127 11.90 2.35 -3.37
CA LEU A 127 11.79 3.10 -4.60
C LEU A 127 12.83 4.21 -4.73
N THR A 128 13.29 4.83 -3.63
CA THR A 128 14.28 5.93 -3.69
C THR A 128 15.72 5.46 -3.52
N CYS A 129 16.00 4.43 -2.71
CA CYS A 129 17.36 4.01 -2.40
C CYS A 129 17.94 2.98 -3.37
N LEU A 130 17.11 2.27 -4.13
CA LEU A 130 17.56 1.22 -5.05
C LEU A 130 17.59 1.69 -6.50
N LYS A 131 18.50 1.07 -7.28
CA LYS A 131 18.54 1.27 -8.74
C LYS A 131 17.24 0.74 -9.38
N PRO A 132 16.73 1.36 -10.46
CA PRO A 132 15.38 1.07 -10.99
C PRO A 132 15.04 -0.41 -11.22
N PRO A 133 15.93 -1.25 -11.80
CA PRO A 133 15.61 -2.67 -12.01
C PRO A 133 15.42 -3.44 -10.71
N ARG A 134 16.21 -3.11 -9.69
CA ARG A 134 16.16 -3.75 -8.37
C ARG A 134 14.99 -3.20 -7.55
N ALA A 135 14.77 -1.89 -7.58
CA ALA A 135 13.65 -1.21 -6.93
C ALA A 135 12.31 -1.84 -7.31
N ILE A 136 12.02 -1.93 -8.61
CA ILE A 136 10.74 -2.45 -9.12
C ILE A 136 10.61 -3.94 -8.81
N ARG A 137 11.69 -4.74 -8.95
CA ARG A 137 11.64 -6.17 -8.65
C ARG A 137 11.34 -6.44 -7.17
N LEU A 138 12.04 -5.77 -6.27
CA LEU A 138 11.82 -5.94 -4.83
C LEU A 138 10.49 -5.36 -4.39
N PHE A 139 10.04 -4.25 -4.98
CA PHE A 139 8.72 -3.69 -4.66
C PHE A 139 7.59 -4.61 -5.14
N ARG A 140 7.71 -5.26 -6.31
CA ARG A 140 6.77 -6.32 -6.72
C ARG A 140 6.72 -7.46 -5.71
N LEU A 141 7.88 -7.96 -5.30
CA LEU A 141 7.96 -9.05 -4.31
C LEU A 141 7.34 -8.63 -2.98
N PHE A 142 7.60 -7.40 -2.54
CA PHE A 142 7.01 -6.83 -1.34
C PHE A 142 5.48 -6.79 -1.43
N VAL A 143 4.92 -6.26 -2.52
CA VAL A 143 3.47 -6.22 -2.74
C VAL A 143 2.85 -7.60 -2.80
N ILE A 144 3.47 -8.55 -3.51
CA ILE A 144 3.03 -9.96 -3.53
C ILE A 144 3.06 -10.56 -2.12
N SER A 145 4.08 -10.25 -1.32
CA SER A 145 4.15 -10.72 0.06
C SER A 145 3.02 -10.17 0.92
N ILE A 146 2.57 -8.92 0.69
CA ILE A 146 1.42 -8.35 1.39
C ILE A 146 0.16 -9.15 1.07
N TYR A 147 -0.11 -9.45 -0.20
CA TYR A 147 -1.25 -10.31 -0.57
C TYR A 147 -1.15 -11.70 0.06
N PHE A 148 0.03 -12.30 0.00
CA PHE A 148 0.27 -13.64 0.54
C PHE A 148 0.02 -13.69 2.06
N TYR A 149 0.62 -12.78 2.83
CA TYR A 149 0.43 -12.74 4.28
C TYR A 149 -0.98 -12.27 4.67
N SER A 150 -1.61 -11.39 3.87
CA SER A 150 -3.01 -10.98 4.03
C SER A 150 -3.97 -12.15 3.88
N ALA A 151 -3.71 -13.05 2.92
CA ALA A 151 -4.49 -14.27 2.74
C ALA A 151 -4.31 -15.21 3.94
N LEU A 152 -3.06 -15.45 4.34
CA LEU A 152 -2.73 -16.34 5.46
C LEU A 152 -3.30 -15.85 6.79
N SER A 153 -3.27 -14.55 7.07
CA SER A 153 -3.84 -14.01 8.31
C SER A 153 -5.37 -14.13 8.37
N LYS A 154 -6.03 -14.29 7.21
CA LYS A 154 -7.47 -14.55 7.09
C LYS A 154 -7.81 -16.04 7.07
N CYS A 155 -6.83 -16.94 6.98
CA CYS A 155 -7.01 -18.38 7.16
C CYS A 155 -7.20 -18.75 8.64
N ASP A 156 -8.08 -18.03 9.32
CA ASP A 156 -8.39 -18.21 10.73
C ASP A 156 -9.90 -18.33 10.94
N ALA A 157 -10.29 -19.13 11.93
CA ALA A 157 -11.70 -19.38 12.25
C ALA A 157 -12.41 -18.08 12.68
N SER A 158 -11.70 -17.17 13.37
CA SER A 158 -12.26 -15.87 13.75
C SER A 158 -12.66 -15.07 12.53
N PHE A 159 -11.81 -15.00 11.49
CA PHE A 159 -12.15 -14.28 10.26
C PHE A 159 -13.43 -14.84 9.60
N VAL A 160 -13.50 -16.16 9.46
CA VAL A 160 -14.62 -16.85 8.79
C VAL A 160 -15.95 -16.64 9.51
N HIS A 161 -15.93 -16.46 10.84
CA HIS A 161 -17.14 -16.28 11.65
C HIS A 161 -17.45 -14.84 12.05
N THR A 162 -16.54 -13.88 11.82
CA THR A 162 -16.73 -12.48 12.26
C THR A 162 -16.59 -11.48 11.11
N LEU A 163 -15.36 -11.11 10.76
CA LEU A 163 -15.03 -10.09 9.76
C LEU A 163 -15.45 -10.49 8.35
N GLY A 164 -15.24 -11.75 7.96
CA GLY A 164 -15.61 -12.26 6.65
C GLY A 164 -17.12 -12.11 6.36
N PRO A 165 -18.02 -12.61 7.23
CA PRO A 165 -19.45 -12.39 7.11
C PRO A 165 -19.87 -10.92 7.02
N GLN A 166 -19.23 -10.02 7.77
CA GLN A 166 -19.49 -8.58 7.70
C GLN A 166 -19.12 -8.02 6.32
N LEU A 167 -17.95 -8.41 5.78
CA LEU A 167 -17.51 -8.00 4.45
C LEU A 167 -18.44 -8.54 3.35
N VAL A 168 -18.92 -9.78 3.48
CA VAL A 168 -19.92 -10.36 2.57
C VAL A 168 -21.20 -9.55 2.60
N LYS A 169 -21.78 -9.32 3.80
CA LYS A 169 -23.00 -8.52 3.96
C LYS A 169 -22.82 -7.11 3.39
N GLY A 170 -21.72 -6.44 3.71
CA GLY A 170 -21.39 -5.11 3.18
C GLY A 170 -21.29 -5.08 1.66
N LEU A 171 -20.64 -6.07 1.05
CA LEU A 171 -20.49 -6.17 -0.40
C LEU A 171 -21.85 -6.30 -1.10
N PHE A 172 -22.70 -7.22 -0.63
CA PHE A 172 -24.01 -7.45 -1.25
C PHE A 172 -24.95 -6.27 -1.01
N THR A 173 -24.95 -5.66 0.18
CA THR A 173 -25.68 -4.40 0.44
C THR A 173 -25.22 -3.30 -0.50
N GLY A 174 -23.91 -3.14 -0.72
CA GLY A 174 -23.36 -2.16 -1.66
C GLY A 174 -23.74 -2.39 -3.12
N MET A 175 -24.08 -3.62 -3.50
CA MET A 175 -24.64 -3.97 -4.80
C MET A 175 -26.17 -3.87 -4.85
N GLY A 176 -26.84 -3.47 -3.77
CA GLY A 176 -28.30 -3.41 -3.67
C GLY A 176 -28.97 -4.77 -3.46
N VAL A 177 -28.23 -5.82 -3.08
CA VAL A 177 -28.74 -7.17 -2.83
C VAL A 177 -28.94 -7.40 -1.34
N SER A 178 -30.16 -7.71 -0.93
CA SER A 178 -30.46 -8.05 0.47
C SER A 178 -29.94 -9.45 0.82
N THR A 179 -29.15 -9.53 1.89
CA THR A 179 -28.65 -10.80 2.46
C THR A 179 -29.52 -11.31 3.62
N ALA A 180 -30.65 -10.65 3.91
CA ALA A 180 -31.49 -10.94 5.08
C ALA A 180 -32.03 -12.38 5.14
N TYR A 181 -32.23 -13.00 3.97
CA TYR A 181 -32.78 -14.36 3.85
C TYR A 181 -31.71 -15.42 3.59
N TRP A 182 -30.43 -15.05 3.63
CA TRP A 182 -29.36 -15.99 3.36
C TRP A 182 -29.04 -16.80 4.61
N SER A 183 -28.80 -18.09 4.44
CA SER A 183 -28.36 -18.93 5.56
C SER A 183 -26.97 -18.51 6.04
N GLU A 184 -26.72 -18.63 7.35
CA GLU A 184 -25.40 -18.41 7.94
C GLU A 184 -24.32 -19.26 7.26
N ARG A 185 -24.68 -20.49 6.86
CA ARG A 185 -23.80 -21.38 6.10
C ARG A 185 -23.38 -20.77 4.77
N THR A 186 -24.30 -20.18 4.02
CA THR A 186 -24.02 -19.54 2.72
C THR A 186 -23.06 -18.36 2.92
N ILE A 187 -23.33 -17.49 3.89
CA ILE A 187 -22.49 -16.32 4.18
C ILE A 187 -21.09 -16.75 4.60
N THR A 188 -20.99 -17.76 5.47
CA THR A 188 -19.73 -18.31 5.95
C THR A 188 -18.91 -18.96 4.82
N LEU A 189 -19.55 -19.69 3.91
CA LEU A 189 -18.88 -20.29 2.75
C LEU A 189 -18.32 -19.22 1.80
N ILE A 190 -19.07 -18.15 1.55
CA ILE A 190 -18.58 -17.04 0.74
C ILE A 190 -17.41 -16.35 1.47
N ALA A 191 -17.53 -16.09 2.77
CA ALA A 191 -16.48 -15.49 3.57
C ALA A 191 -15.19 -16.33 3.55
N ALA A 192 -15.29 -17.65 3.65
CA ALA A 192 -14.16 -18.58 3.56
C ALA A 192 -13.47 -18.56 2.18
N SER A 193 -14.17 -18.13 1.12
CA SER A 193 -13.56 -18.01 -0.21
C SER A 193 -12.60 -16.82 -0.35
N PHE A 194 -12.73 -15.79 0.49
CA PHE A 194 -11.89 -14.58 0.42
C PHE A 194 -10.39 -14.85 0.60
N PRO A 195 -9.92 -15.53 1.67
CA PRO A 195 -8.50 -15.86 1.81
C PRO A 195 -7.99 -16.73 0.66
N VAL A 196 -8.81 -17.66 0.16
CA VAL A 196 -8.44 -18.52 -0.98
C VAL A 196 -8.24 -17.68 -2.25
N ALA A 197 -9.15 -16.76 -2.55
CA ALA A 197 -9.04 -15.86 -3.68
C ALA A 197 -7.81 -14.94 -3.57
N GLU A 198 -7.56 -14.36 -2.39
CA GLU A 198 -6.38 -13.54 -2.10
C GLU A 198 -5.07 -14.33 -2.30
N PHE A 199 -5.03 -15.57 -1.84
CA PHE A 199 -3.87 -16.45 -2.01
C PHE A 199 -3.61 -16.76 -3.49
N LEU A 200 -4.65 -17.10 -4.25
CA LEU A 200 -4.54 -17.35 -5.69
C LEU A 200 -4.09 -16.10 -6.45
N ILE A 201 -4.51 -14.91 -6.03
CA ILE A 201 -4.01 -13.64 -6.58
C ILE A 201 -2.51 -13.50 -6.30
N ALA A 202 -2.05 -13.73 -5.07
CA ALA A 202 -0.64 -13.63 -4.70
C ALA A 202 0.25 -14.57 -5.55
N VAL A 203 -0.15 -15.84 -5.64
CA VAL A 203 0.53 -16.86 -6.46
C VAL A 203 0.47 -16.49 -7.95
N GLY A 204 -0.69 -16.05 -8.42
CA GLY A 204 -0.91 -15.67 -9.81
C GLY A 204 -0.08 -14.46 -10.26
N LEU A 205 0.15 -13.48 -9.37
CA LEU A 205 0.99 -12.30 -9.64
C LEU A 205 2.48 -12.66 -9.70
N PHE A 206 2.90 -13.70 -8.98
CA PHE A 206 4.27 -14.19 -8.96
C PHE A 206 4.71 -14.70 -10.33
N PHE A 207 3.88 -15.50 -11.00
CA PHE A 207 4.21 -16.07 -12.32
C PHE A 207 3.85 -15.13 -13.47
N SER A 208 4.80 -14.90 -14.38
CA SER A 208 4.65 -13.99 -15.52
C SER A 208 3.48 -14.34 -16.45
N ARG A 209 3.18 -15.63 -16.61
CA ARG A 209 2.11 -16.13 -17.48
C ARG A 209 0.70 -15.86 -16.93
N THR A 210 0.53 -15.95 -15.61
CA THR A 210 -0.77 -15.76 -14.93
C THR A 210 -0.99 -14.33 -14.46
N ARG A 211 0.08 -13.53 -14.38
CA ARG A 211 0.06 -12.13 -13.93
C ARG A 211 -1.04 -11.25 -14.50
N PRO A 212 -1.34 -11.22 -15.81
CA PRO A 212 -2.40 -10.33 -16.32
C PRO A 212 -3.79 -10.69 -15.75
N TRP A 213 -4.07 -11.99 -15.59
CA TRP A 213 -5.33 -12.46 -14.98
C TRP A 213 -5.37 -12.16 -13.49
N ALA A 214 -4.26 -12.42 -12.80
CA ALA A 214 -4.14 -12.14 -11.37
C ALA A 214 -4.22 -10.64 -11.05
N LEU A 215 -3.71 -9.77 -11.94
CA LEU A 215 -3.86 -8.32 -11.83
C LEU A 215 -5.32 -7.90 -11.87
N TRP A 216 -6.08 -8.39 -12.85
CA TRP A 216 -7.51 -8.05 -12.93
C TRP A 216 -8.29 -8.61 -11.74
N ALA A 217 -7.96 -9.82 -11.28
CA ALA A 217 -8.52 -10.38 -10.06
C ALA A 217 -8.20 -9.50 -8.82
N ALA A 218 -6.97 -9.02 -8.68
CA ALA A 218 -6.57 -8.10 -7.61
C ALA A 218 -7.34 -6.77 -7.67
N VAL A 219 -7.43 -6.16 -8.85
CA VAL A 219 -8.20 -4.92 -9.05
C VAL A 219 -9.68 -5.14 -8.71
N SER A 220 -10.30 -6.20 -9.21
CA SER A 220 -11.68 -6.55 -8.90
C SER A 220 -11.90 -6.76 -7.41
N MET A 221 -10.99 -7.47 -6.73
CA MET A 221 -11.04 -7.67 -5.29
C MET A 221 -11.00 -6.34 -4.52
N HIS A 222 -10.09 -5.42 -4.87
CA HIS A 222 -10.04 -4.10 -4.23
C HIS A 222 -11.29 -3.26 -4.48
N VAL A 223 -11.86 -3.34 -5.69
CA VAL A 223 -13.16 -2.70 -5.96
C VAL A 223 -14.26 -3.30 -5.08
N CYS A 224 -14.30 -4.63 -4.92
CA CYS A 224 -15.23 -5.28 -3.99
C CYS A 224 -15.01 -4.82 -2.54
N LEU A 225 -13.77 -4.65 -2.09
CA LEU A 225 -13.47 -4.12 -0.75
C LEU A 225 -13.93 -2.68 -0.58
N ILE A 226 -13.73 -1.83 -1.59
CA ILE A 226 -14.23 -0.45 -1.59
C ILE A 226 -15.76 -0.41 -1.52
N LEU A 227 -16.45 -1.27 -2.29
CA LEU A 227 -17.90 -1.38 -2.23
C LEU A 227 -18.38 -1.89 -0.87
N SER A 228 -17.71 -2.89 -0.31
CA SER A 228 -18.06 -3.51 0.96
C SER A 228 -17.87 -2.58 2.16
N VAL A 229 -16.72 -1.90 2.24
CA VAL A 229 -16.36 -1.06 3.39
C VAL A 229 -16.80 0.40 3.19
N GLY A 230 -17.00 0.81 1.94
CA GLY A 230 -17.34 2.19 1.58
C GLY A 230 -18.78 2.59 1.93
N PRO A 231 -19.19 3.79 1.51
CA PRO A 231 -20.47 4.39 1.92
C PRO A 231 -21.71 3.60 1.50
N TRP A 232 -21.58 2.77 0.46
CA TRP A 232 -22.66 1.91 -0.01
C TRP A 232 -22.78 0.58 0.76
N GLY A 233 -21.74 0.17 1.49
CA GLY A 233 -21.72 -1.05 2.29
C GLY A 233 -21.77 -0.74 3.78
N LEU A 234 -20.63 -0.92 4.45
CA LEU A 234 -20.49 -0.74 5.91
C LEU A 234 -20.28 0.73 6.33
N ASN A 235 -20.02 1.64 5.38
CA ASN A 235 -19.79 3.07 5.62
C ASN A 235 -18.67 3.36 6.66
N HIS A 236 -17.54 2.67 6.53
CA HIS A 236 -16.43 2.72 7.48
C HIS A 236 -15.15 3.35 6.91
N HIS A 237 -14.39 3.98 7.83
CA HIS A 237 -12.99 4.44 7.76
C HIS A 237 -12.44 4.84 6.38
N GLY A 238 -12.48 6.16 6.08
CA GLY A 238 -11.97 6.71 4.81
C GLY A 238 -10.52 6.35 4.47
N GLY A 239 -9.64 6.14 5.46
CA GLY A 239 -8.26 5.69 5.24
C GLY A 239 -8.17 4.33 4.54
N VAL A 240 -9.08 3.39 4.82
CA VAL A 240 -9.11 2.07 4.18
C VAL A 240 -9.48 2.19 2.70
N LEU A 241 -10.43 3.08 2.36
CA LEU A 241 -10.85 3.30 0.97
C LEU A 241 -9.72 3.91 0.14
N ILE A 242 -9.03 4.92 0.69
CA ILE A 242 -7.90 5.57 0.04
C ILE A 242 -6.76 4.57 -0.17
N TRP A 243 -6.51 3.70 0.81
CA TRP A 243 -5.47 2.66 0.68
C TRP A 243 -5.83 1.58 -0.35
N ASN A 244 -7.09 1.17 -0.46
CA ASN A 244 -7.52 0.26 -1.53
C ASN A 244 -7.38 0.90 -2.92
N LEU A 245 -7.70 2.19 -3.05
CA LEU A 245 -7.48 2.93 -4.29
C LEU A 245 -5.99 3.00 -4.65
N TYR A 246 -5.12 3.20 -3.65
CA TYR A 246 -3.67 3.13 -3.84
C TYR A 246 -3.24 1.77 -4.38
N PHE A 247 -3.72 0.66 -3.81
CA PHE A 247 -3.39 -0.69 -4.28
C PHE A 247 -3.78 -0.90 -5.74
N ILE A 248 -4.98 -0.48 -6.16
CA ILE A 248 -5.42 -0.56 -7.56
C ILE A 248 -4.41 0.14 -8.47
N LEU A 249 -4.05 1.39 -8.17
CA LEU A 249 -3.12 2.15 -9.00
C LEU A 249 -1.71 1.55 -8.98
N GLN A 250 -1.22 1.18 -7.80
CA GLN A 250 0.09 0.57 -7.63
C GLN A 250 0.20 -0.72 -8.45
N ASP A 251 -0.82 -1.58 -8.40
CA ASP A 251 -0.81 -2.87 -9.07
C ASP A 251 -0.91 -2.73 -10.58
N LEU A 252 -1.74 -1.80 -11.06
CA LEU A 252 -1.78 -1.43 -12.47
C LEU A 252 -0.41 -0.94 -12.95
N ILE A 253 0.28 -0.09 -12.18
CA ILE A 253 1.61 0.38 -12.54
C ILE A 253 2.64 -0.77 -12.49
N LEU A 254 2.58 -1.65 -11.47
CA LEU A 254 3.57 -2.70 -11.25
C LEU A 254 3.45 -3.89 -12.21
N PHE A 255 2.22 -4.34 -12.49
CA PHE A 255 1.97 -5.64 -13.09
C PHE A 255 1.31 -5.56 -14.48
N SER A 256 0.86 -4.38 -14.93
CA SER A 256 0.34 -4.25 -16.30
C SER A 256 1.41 -4.61 -17.34
N GLY A 257 1.02 -5.38 -18.36
CA GLY A 257 1.92 -5.79 -19.45
C GLY A 257 2.49 -4.61 -20.26
N LEU A 258 1.85 -3.43 -20.20
CA LEU A 258 2.33 -2.21 -20.84
C LEU A 258 3.69 -1.75 -20.28
N LEU A 259 3.94 -2.05 -18.99
CA LEU A 259 5.12 -1.66 -18.22
C LEU A 259 5.88 -2.84 -17.59
N SER A 260 5.36 -4.07 -17.66
CA SER A 260 5.97 -5.27 -17.05
C SER A 260 6.69 -6.15 -18.08
N LEU A 261 7.84 -6.69 -17.66
CA LEU A 261 8.67 -7.59 -18.44
C LEU A 261 7.91 -8.89 -18.72
N THR A 262 7.45 -9.06 -19.95
CA THR A 262 7.02 -10.36 -20.47
C THR A 262 7.78 -10.63 -21.78
N ARG A 263 8.80 -11.50 -21.64
CA ARG A 263 9.54 -12.31 -22.63
C ARG A 263 9.94 -11.71 -23.98
N ALA A 264 11.25 -11.44 -24.10
CA ALA A 264 12.06 -11.91 -25.21
C ALA A 264 13.42 -12.36 -24.62
N GLY A 265 13.83 -13.61 -24.79
CA GLY A 265 15.17 -14.08 -24.39
C GLY A 265 15.25 -15.25 -23.40
N GLU A 266 14.42 -16.27 -23.53
CA GLU A 266 14.69 -17.61 -22.96
C GLU A 266 14.95 -18.68 -24.05
N ALA A 267 15.26 -18.25 -25.28
CA ALA A 267 15.68 -19.14 -26.36
C ALA A 267 16.82 -18.43 -27.11
N ASP A 268 18.04 -18.57 -26.58
CA ASP A 268 19.33 -18.40 -27.28
C ASP A 268 20.46 -18.63 -26.27
N PHE A 269 20.49 -19.83 -25.68
CA PHE A 269 21.68 -20.42 -25.07
C PHE A 269 21.53 -21.94 -25.17
N SER A 270 21.68 -22.44 -26.39
CA SER A 270 22.07 -23.80 -26.73
C SER A 270 22.80 -23.75 -28.06
#